data_AF-A0A957ZI97-F1
#
_entry.id   AF-A0A957ZI97-F1
#
_cell.length_a   1.000
_cell.length_b   1.000
_cell.length_c   1.000
_cell.angle_alpha   90.00
_cell.angle_beta   90.00
_cell.angle_gamma   90.00
#
_symmetry.space_group_name_H-M   'P 1'
#
loop_
_entity.id
_entity.type
_entity.pdbx_description
1 polymer ?
#
loop_
_entity_poly.entity_id
_entity_poly.type
_entity_poly.pdbx_seq_one_letter_code
_entity_poly.pdbx_strand_id
1 'polypeptide(L)'
;MSGLSLTFLGTGLALVLGNGLTGQNAALIPNYDIAGLASIPFVGPVFFKDHSPLVYVGYLFAPLTWYYIEKTRPGMHLRAVGEKPVAADTMGVNVYRLRYFYVFIGGCLAGLAGATISLSVSPGWYSAQTTSGQGWIAIGLVIFAQWNPLRAALGAYLFGALRRAILDLQGPRM
;
A
#
# COMPACT_ATOMS: atom_id res chain seq x y z
N MET A 1 18.28 -0.61 -14.52
CA MET A 1 18.84 -1.90 -14.06
C MET A 1 18.81 -2.10 -12.54
N SER A 2 18.76 -1.05 -11.71
CA SER A 2 18.77 -1.19 -10.23
C SER A 2 17.43 -1.63 -9.60
N GLY A 3 16.28 -1.27 -10.18
CA GLY A 3 14.97 -1.60 -9.60
C GLY A 3 14.63 -3.09 -9.67
N LEU A 4 14.81 -3.70 -10.85
CA LEU A 4 14.51 -5.12 -11.07
C LEU A 4 15.43 -6.01 -10.21
N SER A 5 16.72 -5.68 -10.11
CA SER A 5 17.66 -6.43 -9.27
C SER A 5 17.32 -6.32 -7.79
N LEU A 6 16.87 -5.16 -7.32
CA LEU A 6 16.39 -4.98 -5.94
C LEU A 6 15.14 -5.83 -5.66
N THR A 7 14.23 -5.95 -6.62
CA THR A 7 13.06 -6.83 -6.51
C THR A 7 13.47 -8.30 -6.39
N PHE A 8 14.41 -8.77 -7.20
CA PHE A 8 14.91 -10.14 -7.09
C PHE A 8 15.62 -10.40 -5.78
N LEU A 9 16.48 -9.48 -5.33
CA LEU A 9 17.16 -9.58 -4.04
C LEU A 9 16.15 -9.58 -2.88
N GLY A 10 15.16 -8.69 -2.91
CA GLY A 10 14.11 -8.63 -1.90
C GLY A 10 13.25 -9.90 -1.86
N THR A 11 12.91 -10.45 -3.03
CA THR A 11 12.18 -11.72 -3.14
C THR A 11 13.01 -12.88 -2.57
N GLY A 12 14.30 -12.96 -2.91
CA GLY A 12 15.21 -13.97 -2.39
C GLY A 12 15.38 -13.89 -0.87
N LEU A 13 15.60 -12.68 -0.33
CA LEU A 13 15.68 -12.45 1.12
C LEU A 13 14.39 -12.84 1.83
N ALA A 14 13.23 -12.45 1.27
CA ALA A 14 11.93 -12.78 1.85
C ALA A 14 11.70 -14.30 1.91
N LEU A 15 12.13 -15.05 0.88
CA LEU A 15 12.06 -16.52 0.87
C LEU A 15 12.97 -17.17 1.93
N VAL A 16 14.20 -16.69 2.07
CA VAL A 16 15.16 -17.21 3.07
C VAL A 16 14.65 -16.94 4.49
N LEU A 17 14.24 -15.71 4.77
CA LEU A 17 13.74 -15.31 6.09
C LEU A 17 12.39 -15.96 6.42
N GLY A 18 11.55 -16.21 5.40
CA GLY A 18 10.24 -16.81 5.56
C GLY A 18 10.23 -18.34 5.61
N ASN A 19 11.34 -19.02 5.30
CA ASN A 19 11.37 -20.48 5.19
C ASN A 19 10.84 -21.20 6.45
N GLY A 20 11.21 -20.71 7.64
CA GLY A 20 10.77 -21.25 8.94
C GLY A 20 9.36 -20.80 9.39
N LEU A 21 8.72 -19.87 8.69
CA LEU A 21 7.36 -19.40 8.97
C LEU A 21 6.29 -20.17 8.19
N THR A 22 6.72 -21.01 7.25
CA THR A 22 5.83 -21.81 6.39
C THR A 22 5.05 -22.83 7.24
N GLY A 23 3.72 -22.71 7.26
CA GLY A 23 2.84 -23.61 8.03
C GLY A 23 2.59 -23.22 9.49
N GLN A 24 3.14 -22.09 9.96
CA GLN A 24 2.74 -21.53 11.26
C GLN A 24 1.45 -20.71 11.10
N ASN A 25 0.48 -20.93 11.98
CA ASN A 25 -0.74 -20.11 12.04
C ASN A 25 -0.35 -18.68 12.41
N ALA A 26 -0.48 -17.75 11.46
CA ALA A 26 -0.27 -16.34 11.74
C ALA A 26 -1.27 -15.88 12.81
N ALA A 27 -0.80 -15.06 13.76
CA ALA A 27 -1.68 -14.39 14.71
C ALA A 27 -2.65 -13.50 13.91
N LEU A 28 -3.90 -13.95 13.82
CA LEU A 28 -4.97 -13.19 13.19
C LEU A 28 -5.12 -11.87 13.95
N ILE A 29 -4.97 -10.76 13.25
CA ILE A 29 -5.29 -9.46 13.84
C ILE A 29 -6.79 -9.48 14.14
N PRO A 30 -7.21 -9.32 15.40
CA PRO A 30 -8.62 -9.31 15.74
C PRO A 30 -9.31 -8.17 14.98
N ASN A 31 -10.36 -8.52 14.23
CA ASN A 31 -11.19 -7.52 13.56
C ASN A 31 -11.94 -6.74 14.62
N TYR A 32 -11.98 -5.41 14.48
CA TYR A 32 -12.64 -4.53 15.43
C TYR A 32 -13.85 -3.90 14.74
N ASP A 33 -15.05 -4.29 15.18
CA ASP A 33 -16.29 -3.66 14.74
C ASP A 33 -16.48 -2.35 15.51
N ILE A 34 -16.56 -1.23 14.78
CA ILE A 34 -16.95 0.05 15.37
C ILE A 34 -18.48 0.05 15.49
N ALA A 35 -18.97 -0.33 16.66
CA ALA A 35 -20.39 -0.34 16.99
C ALA A 35 -20.96 1.09 16.88
N GLY A 36 -21.86 1.31 15.91
CA GLY A 36 -22.62 2.56 15.75
C GLY A 36 -22.76 3.08 14.31
N LEU A 37 -21.74 2.88 13.45
CA LEU A 37 -21.77 3.30 12.02
C LEU A 37 -22.09 2.17 11.04
N ALA A 38 -22.13 0.92 11.51
CA ALA A 38 -22.45 -0.27 10.73
C ALA A 38 -23.94 -0.36 10.29
N SER A 39 -24.81 0.48 10.84
CA SER A 39 -26.27 0.46 10.59
C SER A 39 -26.72 1.34 9.41
N ILE A 40 -25.82 2.09 8.76
CA ILE A 40 -26.16 2.90 7.59
C ILE A 40 -26.17 1.97 6.35
N PRO A 41 -27.31 1.82 5.64
CA PRO A 41 -27.40 0.95 4.47
C PRO A 41 -26.41 1.42 3.38
N PHE A 42 -25.80 0.45 2.68
CA PHE A 42 -24.81 0.63 1.60
C PHE A 42 -23.42 1.13 2.03
N VAL A 43 -23.30 2.10 2.94
CA VAL A 43 -22.01 2.66 3.37
C VAL A 43 -21.44 1.96 4.61
N GLY A 44 -22.31 1.55 5.54
CA GLY A 44 -21.94 0.85 6.79
C GLY A 44 -21.23 -0.50 6.57
N PRO A 45 -21.77 -1.43 5.75
CA PRO A 45 -21.15 -2.73 5.52
C PRO A 45 -19.85 -2.67 4.71
N VAL A 46 -19.73 -1.68 3.81
CA VAL A 46 -18.60 -1.54 2.89
C VAL A 46 -17.37 -0.92 3.58
N PHE A 47 -17.58 -0.06 4.58
CA PHE A 47 -16.50 0.67 5.25
C PHE A 47 -16.27 0.29 6.73
N PHE A 48 -17.25 -0.30 7.42
CA PHE A 48 -17.23 -0.39 8.89
C PHE A 48 -17.54 -1.77 9.50
N LYS A 49 -17.77 -2.80 8.67
CA LYS A 49 -18.00 -4.18 9.15
C LYS A 49 -16.78 -5.06 8.89
N ASP A 50 -16.27 -5.78 9.89
CA ASP A 50 -15.20 -6.80 9.76
C ASP A 50 -13.86 -6.30 9.17
N HIS A 51 -13.52 -5.02 9.33
CA HIS A 51 -12.28 -4.46 8.80
C HIS A 51 -11.12 -4.58 9.80
N SER A 52 -9.97 -5.08 9.33
CA SER A 52 -8.73 -5.05 10.11
C SER A 52 -8.29 -3.60 10.37
N PRO A 53 -7.67 -3.29 11.53
CA PRO A 53 -7.13 -1.95 11.87
C PRO A 53 -6.30 -1.28 10.76
N LEU A 54 -5.61 -2.10 9.96
CA LEU A 54 -4.78 -1.67 8.83
C LEU A 54 -5.59 -0.97 7.72
N VAL A 55 -6.86 -1.32 7.53
CA VAL A 55 -7.71 -0.68 6.53
C VAL A 55 -8.11 0.73 6.96
N TYR A 56 -8.41 0.91 8.25
CA TYR A 56 -8.66 2.24 8.81
C TYR A 56 -7.43 3.14 8.70
N VAL A 57 -6.23 2.59 8.93
CA VAL A 57 -4.97 3.31 8.67
C VAL A 57 -4.90 3.73 7.20
N GLY A 58 -5.22 2.84 6.26
CA GLY A 58 -5.25 3.14 4.82
C GLY A 58 -6.22 4.27 4.44
N TYR A 59 -7.44 4.27 4.99
CA TYR A 59 -8.43 5.33 4.77
C TYR A 59 -7.94 6.69 5.24
N LEU A 60 -7.21 6.74 6.35
CA LEU A 60 -6.67 7.97 6.90
C LEU A 60 -5.40 8.41 6.14
N PHE A 61 -4.60 7.45 5.65
CA PHE A 61 -3.34 7.71 4.97
C PHE A 61 -3.52 8.42 3.61
N ALA A 62 -4.56 8.07 2.86
CA ALA A 62 -4.83 8.68 1.55
C ALA A 62 -5.07 10.21 1.62
N PRO A 63 -6.02 10.72 2.42
CA PRO A 63 -6.23 12.16 2.57
C PRO A 63 -5.08 12.85 3.30
N LEU A 64 -4.41 12.19 4.26
CA LEU A 64 -3.22 12.76 4.91
C LEU A 64 -2.08 12.99 3.93
N THR A 65 -1.78 12.00 3.09
CA THR A 65 -0.71 12.09 2.09
C THR A 65 -1.05 13.14 1.04
N TRP A 66 -2.31 13.21 0.62
CA TRP A 66 -2.79 14.28 -0.25
C TRP A 66 -2.60 15.67 0.37
N TYR A 67 -3.06 15.86 1.61
CA TYR A 67 -2.89 17.12 2.32
C TYR A 67 -1.40 17.47 2.50
N TYR A 68 -0.58 16.50 2.87
CA TYR A 68 0.86 16.69 3.01
C TYR A 68 1.51 17.15 1.71
N ILE A 69 1.25 16.46 0.59
CA ILE A 69 1.87 16.76 -0.70
C ILE A 69 1.36 18.09 -1.29
N GLU A 70 0.07 18.38 -1.17
CA GLU A 70 -0.56 19.53 -1.82
C GLU A 70 -0.59 20.81 -0.97
N LYS A 71 -0.63 20.69 0.36
CA LYS A 71 -0.87 21.83 1.26
C LYS A 71 0.31 22.21 2.15
N THR A 72 1.35 21.37 2.25
CA THR A 72 2.48 21.65 3.16
C THR A 72 3.75 22.08 2.42
N ARG A 73 4.60 22.86 3.11
CA ARG A 73 5.92 23.29 2.63
C ARG A 73 6.83 22.13 2.20
N PRO A 74 7.02 21.06 3.00
CA PRO A 74 7.83 19.92 2.56
C PRO A 74 7.21 19.18 1.36
N GLY A 75 5.88 19.15 1.22
CA GLY A 75 5.21 18.63 0.03
C GLY A 75 5.53 19.40 -1.25
N MET A 76 5.56 20.74 -1.17
CA MET A 76 5.98 21.59 -2.29
C MET A 76 7.45 21.35 -2.67
N HIS A 77 8.35 21.19 -1.69
CA HIS A 77 9.75 20.84 -1.95
C HIS A 77 9.89 19.49 -2.64
N LEU A 78 9.12 18.48 -2.22
CA LEU A 78 9.08 17.17 -2.86
C LEU A 78 8.68 17.29 -4.34
N ARG A 79 7.61 18.03 -4.65
CA ARG A 79 7.15 18.24 -6.03
C ARG A 79 8.16 19.02 -6.87
N ALA A 80 8.75 20.07 -6.31
CA ALA A 80 9.78 20.87 -6.97
C ALA A 80 11.01 20.04 -7.33
N VAL A 81 11.45 19.14 -6.43
CA VAL A 81 12.55 18.21 -6.66
C VAL A 81 12.23 17.18 -7.77
N GLY A 82 10.96 16.79 -7.90
CA GLY A 82 10.48 15.89 -8.94
C GLY A 82 10.40 16.54 -10.32
N GLU A 83 9.93 17.79 -10.40
CA GLU A 83 9.76 18.50 -11.67
C GLU A 83 11.05 19.17 -12.17
N LYS A 84 11.71 19.96 -11.32
CA LYS A 84 12.90 20.76 -11.68
C LYS A 84 13.93 20.74 -10.55
N PRO A 85 14.76 19.69 -10.45
CA PRO A 85 15.72 19.55 -9.34
C PRO A 85 16.76 20.66 -9.30
N VAL A 86 17.20 21.17 -10.45
CA VAL A 86 18.19 22.26 -10.53
C VAL A 86 17.64 23.54 -9.88
N ALA A 87 16.36 23.85 -10.10
CA ALA A 87 15.72 25.02 -9.49
C ALA A 87 15.52 24.87 -7.97
N ALA A 88 15.28 23.64 -7.50
CA ALA A 88 15.19 23.35 -6.08
C ALA A 88 16.54 23.53 -5.38
N ASP A 89 17.64 23.12 -6.02
CA ASP A 89 18.99 23.23 -5.47
C ASP A 89 19.44 24.70 -5.36
N THR A 90 19.10 25.54 -6.34
CA THR A 90 19.36 26.99 -6.29
C THR A 90 18.62 27.71 -5.17
N MET A 91 17.50 27.13 -4.69
CA MET A 91 16.72 27.65 -3.56
C MET A 91 17.26 27.16 -2.20
N GLY A 92 18.40 26.46 -2.18
CA GLY A 92 19.04 25.93 -0.97
C GLY A 92 18.44 24.62 -0.45
N VAL A 93 17.58 23.95 -1.23
CA VAL A 93 16.99 22.66 -0.85
C VAL A 93 17.94 21.55 -1.27
N ASN A 94 18.46 20.78 -0.31
CA ASN A 94 19.31 19.63 -0.62
C ASN A 94 18.51 18.51 -1.30
N VAL A 95 18.58 18.48 -2.63
CA VAL A 95 17.85 17.55 -3.51
C VAL A 95 18.19 16.09 -3.19
N TYR A 96 19.47 15.78 -2.97
CA TYR A 96 19.92 14.41 -2.72
C TYR A 96 19.35 13.88 -1.41
N ARG A 97 19.48 14.65 -0.33
CA ARG A 97 18.98 14.26 1.00
C ARG A 97 17.47 14.03 0.95
N LEU A 98 16.74 14.92 0.28
CA LEU A 98 15.30 14.83 0.16
C LEU A 98 14.88 13.58 -0.62
N ARG A 99 15.56 13.27 -1.73
CA ARG A 99 15.30 12.04 -2.52
C ARG A 99 15.52 10.77 -1.71
N TYR A 100 16.65 10.64 -1.03
CA TYR A 100 16.93 9.45 -0.21
C TYR A 100 15.93 9.30 0.94
N PHE A 101 15.54 10.40 1.57
CA PHE A 101 14.56 10.40 2.65
C PHE A 101 13.18 9.88 2.18
N TYR A 102 12.68 10.40 1.05
CA TYR A 102 11.39 9.95 0.52
C TYR A 102 11.44 8.54 -0.08
N VAL A 103 12.57 8.11 -0.65
CA VAL A 103 12.78 6.71 -1.06
C VAL A 103 12.75 5.77 0.14
N PHE A 104 13.40 6.15 1.24
CA PHE A 104 13.39 5.38 2.49
C PHE A 104 11.97 5.25 3.05
N ILE A 105 11.23 6.36 3.16
CA ILE A 105 9.84 6.34 3.61
C ILE A 105 8.97 5.47 2.68
N GLY A 106 9.11 5.62 1.37
CA GLY A 106 8.39 4.79 0.40
C GLY A 106 8.69 3.30 0.55
N GLY A 107 9.96 2.95 0.81
CA GLY A 107 10.38 1.58 1.12
C GLY A 107 9.73 1.03 2.40
N CYS A 108 9.70 1.82 3.48
CA CYS A 108 9.00 1.44 4.71
C CYS A 108 7.50 1.20 4.47
N LEU A 109 6.83 2.08 3.71
CA LEU A 109 5.41 1.94 3.37
C LEU A 109 5.16 0.70 2.50
N ALA A 110 6.03 0.42 1.52
CA ALA A 110 5.95 -0.79 0.72
C ALA A 110 6.16 -2.06 1.56
N GLY A 111 7.07 -2.03 2.54
CA GLY A 111 7.28 -3.11 3.50
C GLY A 111 6.06 -3.34 4.39
N LEU A 112 5.45 -2.27 4.91
CA LEU A 112 4.19 -2.36 5.67
C LEU A 112 3.06 -2.95 4.81
N ALA A 113 2.94 -2.51 3.56
CA ALA A 113 1.97 -3.08 2.61
C ALA A 113 2.22 -4.57 2.32
N GLY A 114 3.47 -5.03 2.33
CA GLY A 114 3.77 -6.47 2.24
C GLY A 114 3.36 -7.24 3.50
N ALA A 115 3.61 -6.67 4.68
CA ALA A 115 3.22 -7.28 5.95
C ALA A 115 1.69 -7.42 6.09
N THR A 116 0.91 -6.47 5.56
CA THR A 116 -0.56 -6.56 5.58
C THR A 116 -1.09 -7.75 4.79
N ILE A 117 -0.41 -8.16 3.72
CA ILE A 117 -0.80 -9.32 2.92
C ILE A 117 -0.70 -10.61 3.76
N SER A 118 0.40 -10.78 4.49
CA SER A 118 0.65 -11.98 5.31
C SER A 118 -0.17 -12.03 6.60
N LEU A 119 -0.62 -10.88 7.12
CA LEU A 119 -1.37 -10.79 8.38
C LEU A 119 -2.89 -10.73 8.20
N SER A 120 -3.38 -10.08 7.14
CA SER A 120 -4.82 -9.79 6.97
C SER A 120 -5.43 -10.39 5.69
N VAL A 121 -4.67 -10.54 4.60
CA VAL A 121 -5.23 -11.00 3.31
C VAL A 121 -5.14 -12.53 3.17
N SER A 122 -3.97 -13.08 3.45
CA SER A 122 -3.71 -14.52 3.47
C SER A 122 -2.93 -14.84 4.74
N PRO A 123 -3.63 -15.07 5.86
CA PRO A 123 -2.99 -15.34 7.14
C PRO A 123 -2.04 -16.53 7.02
N GLY A 124 -0.74 -16.27 7.17
CA GLY A 124 0.30 -17.27 7.07
C GLY A 124 1.31 -16.97 5.95
N TRP A 125 2.45 -17.65 6.04
CA TRP A 125 3.50 -17.56 5.03
C TRP A 125 3.42 -18.74 4.06
N TYR A 126 3.14 -18.47 2.80
CA TYR A 126 3.04 -19.48 1.73
C TYR A 126 4.18 -19.34 0.71
N SER A 127 5.37 -18.94 1.18
CA SER A 127 6.57 -18.77 0.36
C SER A 127 6.30 -17.92 -0.90
N ALA A 128 6.49 -18.47 -2.10
CA ALA A 128 6.32 -17.73 -3.36
C ALA A 128 4.88 -17.27 -3.64
N GLN A 129 3.88 -17.92 -3.03
CA GLN A 129 2.47 -17.63 -3.28
C GLN A 129 1.92 -16.46 -2.45
N THR A 130 2.64 -16.04 -1.40
CA THR A 130 2.19 -14.98 -0.47
C THR A 130 1.89 -13.67 -1.20
N THR A 131 2.81 -13.19 -2.03
CA THR A 131 2.60 -11.94 -2.81
C THR A 131 2.10 -12.21 -4.21
N SER A 132 2.41 -13.36 -4.82
CA SER A 132 1.93 -13.81 -6.14
C SER A 132 1.96 -12.72 -7.24
N GLY A 133 2.98 -11.84 -7.23
CA GLY A 133 3.12 -10.76 -8.20
C GLY A 133 2.18 -9.56 -8.03
N GLN A 134 1.36 -9.49 -6.96
CA GLN A 134 0.42 -8.39 -6.72
C GLN A 134 1.10 -7.01 -6.62
N GLY A 135 2.36 -6.97 -6.17
CA GLY A 135 3.14 -5.73 -6.09
C GLY A 135 3.34 -5.03 -7.44
N TRP A 136 3.27 -5.75 -8.57
CA TRP A 136 3.42 -5.16 -9.91
C TRP A 136 2.25 -4.25 -10.30
N ILE A 137 1.06 -4.49 -9.73
CA ILE A 137 -0.13 -3.66 -9.95
C ILE A 137 0.12 -2.22 -9.49
N ALA A 138 0.91 -2.04 -8.43
CA ALA A 138 1.23 -0.71 -7.88
C ALA A 138 1.95 0.19 -8.89
N ILE A 139 2.80 -0.38 -9.76
CA ILE A 139 3.53 0.39 -10.79
C ILE A 139 2.54 0.94 -11.83
N GLY A 140 1.63 0.09 -12.32
CA GLY A 140 0.60 0.53 -13.27
C GLY A 140 -0.32 1.58 -12.65
N LEU A 141 -0.73 1.35 -11.40
CA LEU A 141 -1.63 2.24 -10.67
C LEU A 141 -1.02 3.64 -10.46
N VAL A 142 0.27 3.75 -10.11
CA VAL A 142 0.89 5.07 -9.90
C VAL A 142 0.97 5.89 -11.20
N ILE A 143 1.16 5.20 -12.35
CA ILE A 143 1.18 5.83 -13.67
C ILE A 143 -0.21 6.39 -14.00
N PHE A 144 -1.27 5.57 -13.86
CA PHE A 144 -2.64 6.02 -14.11
C PHE A 144 -3.13 7.08 -13.12
N ALA A 145 -2.62 7.05 -11.89
CA ALA A 145 -2.95 8.04 -10.86
C ALA A 145 -2.30 9.41 -11.12
N GLN A 146 -1.35 9.53 -12.06
CA GLN A 146 -0.61 10.76 -12.34
C GLN A 146 -0.01 11.39 -11.06
N TRP A 147 0.59 10.56 -10.21
CA TRP A 147 1.18 10.99 -8.92
C TRP A 147 0.20 11.59 -7.91
N ASN A 148 -1.12 11.57 -8.18
CA ASN A 148 -2.12 12.06 -7.24
C ASN A 148 -2.52 10.95 -6.25
N PRO A 149 -2.31 11.14 -4.94
CA PRO A 149 -2.57 10.11 -3.93
C PRO A 149 -4.05 9.73 -3.80
N LEU A 150 -4.99 10.65 -4.03
CA LEU A 150 -6.43 10.33 -4.00
C LEU A 150 -6.83 9.44 -5.19
N ARG A 151 -6.30 9.72 -6.38
CA ARG A 151 -6.53 8.89 -7.57
C ARG A 151 -5.90 7.51 -7.41
N ALA A 152 -4.71 7.44 -6.80
CA ALA A 152 -4.06 6.18 -6.46
C ALA A 152 -4.90 5.34 -5.49
N ALA A 153 -5.46 5.96 -4.43
CA ALA A 153 -6.33 5.28 -3.49
C ALA A 153 -7.59 4.73 -4.17
N LEU A 154 -8.27 5.54 -4.99
CA LEU A 154 -9.44 5.09 -5.76
C LEU A 154 -9.10 3.91 -6.68
N GLY A 155 -7.97 3.98 -7.39
CA GLY A 155 -7.49 2.87 -8.22
C GLY A 155 -7.24 1.61 -7.40
N ALA A 156 -6.67 1.74 -6.20
CA ALA A 156 -6.37 0.60 -5.33
C ALA A 156 -7.66 -0.09 -4.86
N TYR A 157 -8.67 0.69 -4.46
CA TYR A 157 -9.98 0.16 -4.09
C TYR A 157 -10.69 -0.52 -5.27
N LEU A 158 -10.62 0.06 -6.48
CA LEU A 158 -11.18 -0.56 -7.67
C LEU A 158 -10.51 -1.91 -7.99
N PHE A 159 -9.18 -1.99 -7.96
CA PHE A 159 -8.46 -3.25 -8.16
C PHE A 159 -8.79 -4.29 -7.09
N GLY A 160 -8.90 -3.86 -5.82
CA GLY A 160 -9.33 -4.74 -4.73
C GLY A 160 -10.75 -5.27 -4.94
N ALA A 161 -11.70 -4.39 -5.29
CA ALA A 161 -13.09 -4.75 -5.56
C ALA A 161 -13.21 -5.70 -6.77
N LEU A 162 -12.51 -5.44 -7.87
CA LEU A 162 -12.49 -6.31 -9.04
C LEU A 162 -11.96 -7.71 -8.69
N ARG A 163 -10.86 -7.77 -7.93
CA ARG A 163 -10.30 -9.05 -7.48
C ARG A 163 -11.27 -9.82 -6.61
N ARG A 164 -11.97 -9.14 -5.70
CA ARG A 164 -12.98 -9.76 -4.85
C ARG A 164 -14.18 -10.25 -5.67
N ALA A 165 -14.66 -9.43 -6.60
CA ALA A 165 -15.78 -9.77 -7.46
C ALA A 165 -15.52 -11.03 -8.29
N ILE A 166 -14.29 -11.22 -8.79
CA ILE A 166 -13.89 -12.44 -9.50
C ILE A 166 -14.02 -13.67 -8.59
N LEU A 167 -13.62 -13.57 -7.32
CA LEU A 167 -13.76 -14.67 -6.36
C LEU A 167 -15.23 -14.97 -6.05
N ASP A 168 -16.07 -13.95 -5.93
CA ASP A 168 -17.51 -14.13 -5.70
C ASP A 168 -18.23 -14.73 -6.91
N LEU A 169 -17.75 -14.46 -8.14
CA LEU A 169 -18.24 -15.07 -9.38
C LEU A 169 -17.80 -16.53 -9.56
N GLN A 170 -16.64 -16.91 -9.02
CA GLN A 170 -16.07 -18.26 -9.11
C GLN A 170 -16.43 -19.17 -7.92
N GLY A 171 -16.83 -18.60 -6.78
CA GLY A 171 -17.28 -19.35 -5.61
C GLY A 171 -18.60 -20.08 -5.86
N PRO A 172 -18.82 -21.26 -5.26
CA PRO A 172 -20.13 -21.90 -5.28
C PRO A 172 -21.15 -20.92 -4.71
N ARG A 173 -22.19 -20.61 -5.49
CA ARG A 173 -23.39 -19.97 -4.96
C ARG A 173 -23.97 -20.94 -3.93
N MET A 174 -23.70 -20.72 -2.65
CA MET A 174 -24.54 -21.27 -1.59
C MET A 174 -25.87 -20.53 -1.60
#